data_AF-A0A1Y4IZI4-F1
#
_entry.id   AF-A0A1Y4IZI4-F1
#
_cell.length_a   1.000
_cell.length_b   1.000
_cell.length_c   1.000
_cell.angle_alpha   90.00
_cell.angle_beta   90.00
_cell.angle_gamma   90.00
#
_symmetry.space_group_name_H-M   'P 1'
#
loop_
_entity.id
_entity.type
_entity.pdbx_description
1 polymer ?
#
loop_
_entity_poly.entity_id
_entity_poly.type
_entity_poly.pdbx_seq_one_letter_code
_entity_poly.pdbx_strand_id
1 'polypeptide(L)'
;MLWCSHCQCSAADSALTCPQCGGPLEPMPRAKWNFSLKDRPGHRMPQDPVHLTNLPDYALAGMLAELLEDNGIPSFLQESGTLGQASSTYLGTSLLGYDLYVERSQLQEATEWMNAFLNAPGDNVEAEDSEFAVD
;
A
#
# COMPACT_ATOMS: atom_id res chain seq x y z
N MET A 1 -0.07 17.17 21.60
CA MET A 1 0.15 16.19 22.68
C MET A 1 1.64 16.08 22.94
N LEU A 2 2.02 15.99 24.21
CA LEU A 2 3.41 15.74 24.59
C LEU A 2 3.61 14.25 24.90
N TRP A 3 4.83 13.78 24.76
CA TRP A 3 5.23 12.38 24.81
C TRP A 3 6.28 12.17 25.88
N CYS A 4 6.14 11.10 26.65
CA CYS A 4 7.19 10.64 27.55
C CYS A 4 8.04 9.56 26.87
N SER A 5 9.31 9.83 26.60
CA SER A 5 10.24 8.84 26.02
C SER A 5 10.48 7.64 26.94
N HIS A 6 10.34 7.81 28.25
CA HIS A 6 10.59 6.75 29.22
C HIS A 6 9.42 5.76 29.35
N CYS A 7 8.17 6.26 29.34
CA CYS A 7 6.96 5.44 29.49
C CYS A 7 6.23 5.17 28.18
N GLN A 8 6.67 5.76 27.07
CA GLN A 8 6.04 5.66 25.75
C GLN A 8 4.54 6.01 25.77
N CYS A 9 4.16 7.01 26.57
CA CYS A 9 2.78 7.44 26.74
C CYS A 9 2.59 8.89 26.31
N SER A 10 1.43 9.20 25.75
CA SER A 10 1.01 10.56 25.43
C SER A 10 0.30 11.21 26.61
N ALA A 11 0.50 12.51 26.76
CA ALA A 11 -0.17 13.35 27.74
C ALA A 11 -0.69 14.64 27.06
N ALA A 12 -1.67 15.28 27.71
CA ALA A 12 -2.20 16.55 27.24
C ALA A 12 -1.10 17.62 27.18
N ASP A 13 -1.21 18.56 26.23
CA ASP A 13 -0.20 19.63 26.05
C ASP A 13 -0.13 20.60 27.24
N SER A 14 -1.13 20.58 28.12
CA SER A 14 -1.15 21.35 29.37
C SER A 14 -0.38 20.68 30.52
N ALA A 15 0.02 19.41 30.36
CA ALA A 15 0.80 18.70 31.38
C ALA A 15 2.29 18.96 31.19
N LEU A 16 2.97 19.43 32.25
CA LEU A 16 4.41 19.67 32.23
C LEU A 16 5.23 18.40 32.54
N THR A 17 4.60 17.37 33.10
CA THR A 17 5.26 16.13 33.53
C THR A 17 4.39 14.91 33.23
N CYS A 18 5.04 13.76 33.01
CA CYS A 18 4.37 12.50 32.75
C CYS A 18 3.61 12.02 33.99
N PRO A 19 2.31 11.64 33.88
CA PRO A 19 1.53 11.18 35.03
C PRO A 19 1.98 9.81 35.57
N GLN A 20 2.77 9.04 34.81
CA GLN A 20 3.23 7.71 35.22
C GLN A 20 4.62 7.71 35.86
N CYS A 21 5.56 8.51 35.36
CA CYS A 21 6.94 8.53 35.88
C CYS A 21 7.41 9.88 36.40
N GLY A 22 6.61 10.94 36.29
CA GLY A 22 7.01 12.30 36.65
C GLY A 22 8.10 12.89 35.76
N GLY A 23 8.53 12.18 34.72
CA GLY A 23 9.56 12.63 33.79
C GLY A 23 9.12 13.80 32.91
N PRO A 24 10.07 14.54 32.32
CA PRO A 24 9.76 15.63 31.39
C PRO A 24 9.02 15.09 30.16
N LEU A 25 8.08 15.88 29.68
CA LEU A 25 7.30 15.60 28.48
C LEU A 25 7.91 16.36 27.30
N GLU A 26 8.17 15.65 26.21
CA GLU A 26 8.76 16.19 24.98
C GLU A 26 7.71 16.28 23.87
N PRO A 27 7.90 17.11 22.84
CA PRO A 27 7.05 17.06 21.67
C PRO A 27 7.07 15.66 21.07
N MET A 28 5.88 15.11 20.77
CA MET A 28 5.77 13.78 20.19
C MET A 28 6.64 13.69 18.93
N PRO A 29 7.50 12.65 18.82
CA PRO A 29 8.34 12.50 17.63
C PRO A 29 7.43 12.41 16.41
N ARG A 30 7.59 13.35 15.48
CA ARG A 30 6.90 13.26 14.18
C ARG A 30 7.34 11.94 13.55
N ALA A 31 6.38 11.13 13.11
CA ALA A 31 6.68 9.98 12.26
C ALA A 31 7.60 10.46 11.14
N LYS A 32 8.86 10.00 11.17
CA LYS A 32 9.78 10.27 10.07
C LYS A 32 9.25 9.47 8.90
N TRP A 33 8.63 10.16 7.95
CA TRP A 33 8.28 9.59 6.66
C TRP A 33 9.56 9.05 6.03
N ASN A 34 9.71 7.73 6.03
CA ASN A 34 10.85 7.08 5.41
C ASN A 34 10.60 7.07 3.89
N PHE A 35 11.19 8.02 3.18
CA PHE A 35 11.14 8.06 1.71
C PHE A 35 12.08 7.04 1.04
N SER A 36 12.74 6.17 1.82
CA SER A 36 13.60 5.12 1.28
C SER A 36 12.78 4.22 0.35
N LEU A 37 13.14 4.21 -0.93
CA LEU A 37 12.56 3.32 -1.94
C LEU A 37 12.83 1.83 -1.62
N LYS A 38 13.75 1.51 -0.70
CA LYS A 38 14.09 0.12 -0.36
C LYS A 38 13.04 -0.57 0.51
N ASP A 39 12.29 0.20 1.30
CA ASP A 39 11.29 -0.33 2.23
C ASP A 39 9.86 -0.15 1.71
N ARG A 40 9.72 0.32 0.46
CA ARG A 40 8.42 0.49 -0.17
C ARG A 40 7.90 -0.84 -0.68
N PRO A 41 6.58 -1.07 -0.60
CA PRO A 41 5.98 -2.26 -1.11
C PRO A 41 6.22 -2.40 -2.61
N GLY A 42 6.52 -3.62 -3.07
CA GLY A 42 6.81 -3.88 -4.47
C GLY A 42 8.27 -3.64 -4.86
N HIS A 43 9.20 -3.53 -3.91
CA HIS A 43 10.64 -3.44 -4.20
C HIS A 43 11.46 -4.59 -3.59
N ARG A 44 10.78 -5.65 -3.12
CA ARG A 44 11.43 -6.88 -2.64
C ARG A 44 11.52 -7.90 -3.77
N MET A 45 12.71 -8.00 -4.37
CA MET A 45 12.96 -8.93 -5.46
C MET A 45 12.85 -10.40 -4.99
N PRO A 46 11.90 -11.19 -5.52
CA PRO A 46 11.79 -12.63 -5.25
C PRO A 46 13.00 -13.41 -5.79
N GLN A 47 13.19 -14.65 -5.33
CA GLN A 47 14.26 -15.53 -5.80
C GLN A 47 13.94 -16.13 -7.18
N ASP A 48 12.71 -16.60 -7.38
CA ASP A 48 12.16 -17.03 -8.67
C ASP A 48 10.95 -16.16 -9.05
N PRO A 49 11.18 -14.97 -9.63
CA PRO A 49 10.11 -14.04 -9.96
C PRO A 49 9.27 -14.55 -11.13
N VAL A 50 7.95 -14.60 -10.91
CA VAL A 50 6.94 -14.91 -11.92
C VAL A 50 5.99 -13.73 -12.07
N HIS A 51 5.68 -13.40 -13.32
CA HIS A 51 4.73 -12.34 -13.64
C HIS A 51 3.35 -12.68 -13.09
N LEU A 52 2.78 -11.77 -12.29
CA LEU A 52 1.43 -11.88 -11.75
C LEU A 52 0.44 -11.14 -12.65
N THR A 53 0.69 -9.85 -12.90
CA THR A 53 -0.21 -8.99 -13.66
C THR A 53 0.47 -7.71 -14.15
N ASN A 54 -0.17 -7.05 -15.11
CA ASN A 54 0.19 -5.73 -15.60
C ASN A 54 -0.89 -4.72 -15.18
N LEU A 55 -0.48 -3.65 -14.50
CA LEU A 55 -1.38 -2.60 -14.03
C LEU A 55 -1.12 -1.29 -14.76
N PRO A 56 -2.17 -0.51 -15.10
CA PRO A 56 -2.04 0.67 -15.96
C PRO A 56 -1.37 1.86 -15.25
N ASP A 57 -1.37 1.90 -13.93
CA ASP A 57 -0.80 2.99 -13.15
C ASP A 57 -0.03 2.52 -11.92
N TYR A 58 0.91 3.37 -11.47
CA TYR A 58 1.80 3.07 -10.34
C TYR A 58 1.06 3.01 -9.00
N ALA A 59 -0.04 3.74 -8.86
CA ALA A 59 -0.77 3.83 -7.59
C ALA A 59 -1.52 2.52 -7.32
N LEU A 60 -2.25 1.99 -8.30
CA LEU A 60 -2.87 0.67 -8.27
C LEU A 60 -1.82 -0.42 -8.04
N ALA A 61 -0.69 -0.33 -8.74
CA ALA A 61 0.40 -1.29 -8.60
C ALA A 61 1.03 -1.27 -7.20
N GLY A 62 1.21 -0.08 -6.62
CA GLY A 62 1.65 0.10 -5.24
C GLY A 62 0.65 -0.43 -4.21
N MET A 63 -0.66 -0.17 -4.40
CA MET A 63 -1.71 -0.68 -3.50
C MET A 63 -1.80 -2.20 -3.52
N LEU A 64 -1.72 -2.83 -4.70
CA LEU A 64 -1.69 -4.28 -4.79
C LEU A 64 -0.40 -4.86 -4.17
N ALA A 65 0.75 -4.22 -4.38
CA ALA A 65 2.00 -4.64 -3.77
C ALA A 65 1.97 -4.52 -2.24
N GLU A 66 1.34 -3.49 -1.70
CA GLU A 66 1.14 -3.30 -0.25
C GLU A 66 0.25 -4.40 0.32
N LEU A 67 -0.88 -4.69 -0.32
CA LEU A 67 -1.77 -5.78 0.06
C LEU A 67 -1.05 -7.14 0.07
N LEU A 68 -0.20 -7.41 -0.93
CA LEU A 68 0.57 -8.65 -0.98
C LEU A 68 1.61 -8.71 0.14
N GLU A 69 2.33 -7.61 0.40
CA GLU A 69 3.33 -7.57 1.47
C GLU A 69 2.72 -7.70 2.86
N ASP A 70 1.54 -7.12 3.10
CA ASP A 70 0.77 -7.28 4.34
C ASP A 70 0.39 -8.75 4.59
N ASN A 71 0.19 -9.52 3.52
CA ASN A 71 -0.07 -10.96 3.56
C ASN A 71 1.21 -11.81 3.51
N GLY A 72 2.39 -11.19 3.64
CA GLY A 72 3.68 -11.88 3.68
C GLY A 72 4.21 -12.33 2.31
N ILE A 73 3.64 -11.84 1.22
CA ILE A 73 4.04 -12.17 -0.15
C ILE A 73 4.99 -11.08 -0.67
N PRO A 74 6.30 -11.38 -0.85
CA PRO A 74 7.23 -10.43 -1.42
C PRO A 74 6.88 -10.19 -2.89
N SER A 75 6.87 -8.92 -3.28
CA SER A 75 6.53 -8.53 -4.64
C SER A 75 7.53 -7.52 -5.21
N PHE A 76 7.66 -7.52 -6.54
CA PHE A 76 8.55 -6.64 -7.27
C PHE A 76 7.81 -5.97 -8.43
N LEU A 77 7.84 -4.64 -8.42
CA LEU A 77 7.26 -3.77 -9.43
C LEU A 77 8.34 -3.35 -10.42
N GLN A 78 8.02 -3.48 -11.70
CA GLN A 78 8.85 -3.02 -12.80
C GLN A 78 8.01 -2.18 -13.76
N GLU A 79 8.52 -1.01 -14.15
CA GLU A 79 7.88 -0.23 -15.22
C GLU A 79 7.86 -1.04 -16.52
N SER A 80 6.66 -1.28 -17.03
CA SER A 80 6.44 -1.89 -18.34
C SER A 80 6.73 -0.85 -19.40
N GLY A 81 7.91 -0.95 -19.99
CA GLY A 81 8.27 -0.24 -21.19
C GLY A 81 9.12 1.00 -20.99
N THR A 82 10.42 0.84 -21.13
CA THR A 82 11.23 1.77 -21.93
C THR A 82 12.15 0.96 -22.84
N LEU A 83 12.10 1.22 -24.16
CA LEU A 83 13.24 0.97 -25.06
C LEU A 83 13.80 -0.46 -25.19
N GLY A 84 12.93 -1.46 -25.31
CA GLY A 84 13.31 -2.79 -25.81
C GLY A 84 12.80 -3.11 -27.21
N GLN A 85 11.54 -2.83 -27.52
CA GLN A 85 10.90 -3.35 -28.74
C GLN A 85 9.85 -2.39 -29.29
N ALA A 86 10.22 -1.69 -30.35
CA ALA A 86 9.41 -0.83 -31.18
C ALA A 86 8.28 -1.59 -31.93
N SER A 87 7.31 -2.21 -31.24
CA SER A 87 6.41 -3.16 -31.93
C SER A 87 4.93 -3.23 -31.51
N SER A 88 4.37 -2.30 -30.72
CA SER A 88 2.97 -2.48 -30.25
C SER A 88 1.96 -1.38 -30.57
N THR A 89 2.26 -0.41 -31.43
CA THR A 89 1.22 0.55 -31.86
C THR A 89 0.11 -0.08 -32.72
N TYR A 90 0.21 -1.36 -33.10
CA TYR A 90 -0.68 -2.00 -34.08
C TYR A 90 -1.86 -2.79 -33.49
N LEU A 91 -2.01 -2.94 -32.17
CA LEU A 91 -3.04 -3.81 -31.58
C LEU A 91 -3.90 -3.19 -30.47
N GLY A 92 -3.91 -1.86 -30.31
CA GLY A 92 -4.90 -1.19 -29.45
C GLY A 92 -4.84 -1.53 -27.95
N THR A 93 -3.77 -2.18 -27.48
CA THR A 93 -3.52 -2.44 -26.06
C THR A 93 -2.30 -1.62 -25.63
N SER A 94 -2.49 -0.75 -24.65
CA SER A 94 -1.41 0.08 -24.12
C SER A 94 -0.46 -0.82 -23.33
N LEU A 95 0.70 -1.17 -23.91
CA LEU A 95 1.81 -1.86 -23.22
C LEU A 95 2.57 -0.94 -22.24
N LEU A 96 1.93 0.13 -21.80
CA LEU A 96 2.47 1.09 -20.83
C LEU A 96 1.77 0.80 -19.51
N GLY A 97 2.55 0.48 -18.49
CA GLY A 97 2.02 0.06 -17.20
C GLY A 97 3.13 -0.35 -16.25
N TYR A 98 2.78 -1.12 -15.24
CA TYR A 98 3.68 -1.67 -14.24
C TYR A 98 3.45 -3.17 -14.14
N ASP A 99 4.49 -3.95 -14.39
CA ASP A 99 4.49 -5.38 -14.20
C ASP A 99 4.80 -5.69 -12.74
N LEU A 100 3.93 -6.49 -12.13
CA LEU A 100 4.09 -6.98 -10.77
C LEU A 100 4.52 -8.44 -10.81
N TYR A 101 5.63 -8.74 -10.15
CA TYR A 101 6.21 -10.07 -10.05
C TYR A 101 6.15 -10.56 -8.61
N VAL A 102 5.95 -11.86 -8.45
CA VAL A 102 5.90 -12.56 -7.14
C VAL A 102 6.73 -13.83 -7.20
N GLU A 103 7.00 -14.45 -6.05
CA GLU A 103 7.68 -15.75 -6.01
C GLU A 103 6.81 -16.84 -6.67
N ARG A 104 7.41 -17.69 -7.51
CA ARG A 104 6.70 -18.80 -8.16
C ARG A 104 5.88 -19.65 -7.20
N SER A 105 6.42 -19.95 -6.02
CA SER A 105 5.76 -20.79 -5.02
C SER A 105 4.51 -20.16 -4.42
N GLN A 106 4.36 -18.83 -4.52
CA GLN A 106 3.27 -18.05 -3.94
C GLN A 106 2.32 -17.49 -5.02
N LEU A 107 2.52 -17.85 -6.29
CA LEU A 107 1.73 -17.34 -7.41
C LEU A 107 0.23 -17.58 -7.22
N GLN A 108 -0.16 -18.76 -6.74
CA GLN A 108 -1.57 -19.11 -6.54
C GLN A 108 -2.22 -18.19 -5.50
N GLU A 109 -1.58 -18.05 -4.34
CA GLU A 109 -2.06 -17.19 -3.26
C GLU A 109 -2.08 -15.72 -3.68
N ALA A 110 -1.05 -15.24 -4.36
CA ALA A 110 -1.00 -13.88 -4.90
C ALA A 110 -2.11 -13.62 -5.92
N THR A 111 -2.48 -14.63 -6.72
CA THR A 111 -3.60 -14.55 -7.68
C THR A 111 -4.94 -14.43 -6.96
N GLU A 112 -5.12 -15.14 -5.85
CA GLU A 112 -6.33 -15.03 -5.02
C GLU A 112 -6.48 -13.63 -4.43
N TRP A 113 -5.40 -13.08 -3.86
CA TRP A 113 -5.38 -11.70 -3.35
C TRP A 113 -5.62 -10.66 -4.45
N MET A 114 -4.99 -10.82 -5.61
CA MET A 114 -5.24 -9.95 -6.77
C MET A 114 -6.69 -10.01 -7.22
N ASN A 115 -7.27 -11.20 -7.31
CA ASN A 115 -8.67 -11.34 -7.71
C ASN A 115 -9.61 -10.74 -6.66
N ALA A 116 -9.31 -10.90 -5.37
CA ALA A 116 -10.07 -10.26 -4.30
C ALA A 116 -9.97 -8.73 -4.37
N PHE A 117 -8.79 -8.19 -4.69
CA PHE A 117 -8.57 -6.76 -4.84
C PHE A 117 -9.31 -6.18 -6.06
N LEU A 118 -9.24 -6.83 -7.21
CA LEU A 118 -9.86 -6.37 -8.46
C LEU A 118 -11.38 -6.57 -8.49
N ASN A 119 -11.87 -7.64 -7.84
CA ASN A 119 -13.29 -7.95 -7.76
C ASN A 119 -13.91 -7.53 -6.43
N ALA A 120 -13.18 -6.77 -5.60
CA ALA A 120 -13.77 -6.16 -4.42
C ALA A 120 -15.02 -5.39 -4.88
N PRO A 121 -16.22 -5.72 -4.37
CA PRO A 121 -17.40 -4.95 -4.70
C PRO A 121 -17.05 -3.53 -4.32
N GLY A 122 -17.02 -2.63 -5.31
CA GLY A 122 -16.80 -1.22 -5.05
C GLY A 122 -17.79 -0.85 -3.96
N ASP A 123 -17.28 -0.34 -2.86
CA ASP A 123 -18.08 0.24 -1.78
C ASP A 123 -18.67 1.57 -2.31
N ASN A 124 -19.38 1.50 -3.44
CA ASN A 124 -20.50 2.36 -3.74
C ASN A 124 -21.60 1.92 -2.78
N VAL A 125 -21.40 2.22 -1.50
CA VAL A 125 -22.53 2.58 -0.65
C VAL A 125 -23.01 3.90 -1.25
N GLU A 126 -23.83 3.80 -2.29
CA GLU A 126 -24.81 4.82 -2.58
C GLU A 126 -25.53 5.03 -1.26
N ALA A 127 -25.27 6.16 -0.61
CA ALA A 127 -26.09 6.65 0.47
C ALA A 127 -27.46 6.97 -0.15
N GLU A 128 -28.24 5.93 -0.41
CA GLU A 128 -29.68 6.03 -0.59
C GLU A 128 -30.26 6.37 0.77
N ASP A 129 -30.15 7.65 1.15
CA ASP A 129 -31.03 8.25 2.15
C ASP A 129 -32.42 8.37 1.48
N SER A 130 -33.09 7.22 1.36
CA SER A 130 -34.54 7.15 1.30
C SER A 130 -35.06 7.14 2.73
N GLU A 131 -35.64 8.26 3.18
CA GLU A 131 -36.68 8.41 4.22
C GLU A 131 -36.81 9.92 4.51
N PHE A 132 -37.97 10.58 4.59
CA PHE A 132 -39.36 10.17 4.68
C PHE A 132 -40.21 11.36 4.21
N ALA A 133 -41.29 11.09 3.49
CA ALA A 133 -42.41 12.01 3.37
C ALA A 133 -43.03 12.27 4.75
N VAL A 134 -43.27 13.54 5.09
CA VAL A 134 -44.29 13.91 6.07
C VAL A 134 -44.97 15.18 5.56
N ASP A 135 -46.29 15.02 5.38
CA ASP A 135 -47.38 16.00 5.19
C ASP A 135 -47.07 17.50 5.38
#